data_AF-A0A372FQP7-F1
#
_entry.id   AF-A0A372FQP7-F1
#
_cell.length_a   1.000
_cell.length_b   1.000
_cell.length_c   1.000
_cell.angle_alpha   90.00
_cell.angle_beta   90.00
_cell.angle_gamma   90.00
#
_symmetry.space_group_name_H-M   'P 1'
#
loop_
_entity.id
_entity.type
_entity.pdbx_description
1 polymer ?
#
loop_
_entity_poly.entity_id
_entity_poly.type
_entity_poly.pdbx_seq_one_letter_code
_entity_poly.pdbx_strand_id
1 'polypeptide(L)'
;MSSVPQVPLSYEDLVAMLVELRERVDRLEAENAELKRRLGMNSSNSSKPPSSDGPGRPARQPGKGSGRRRGKQPGAPGWTLELVADPDEVIEHRPQRCGHPGCGAPLGDGREYGRQRRQVIELPERRSVVVEH
;
A
#
# COMPACT_ATOMS: atom_id res chain seq x y z
N MET A 1 41.73 -14.12 61.69
CA MET A 1 41.24 -14.09 60.30
C MET A 1 41.35 -15.49 59.74
N SER A 2 40.37 -16.36 59.99
CA SER A 2 40.41 -17.75 59.53
C SER A 2 40.22 -17.77 58.01
N SER A 3 41.31 -18.08 57.32
CA SER A 3 41.31 -18.48 55.91
C SER A 3 40.50 -19.77 55.82
N VAL A 4 39.31 -19.68 55.23
CA VAL A 4 38.51 -20.86 54.90
C VAL A 4 39.31 -21.65 53.87
N PRO A 5 39.61 -22.94 54.11
CA PRO A 5 40.31 -23.75 53.13
C PRO A 5 39.41 -23.87 51.89
N GLN A 6 39.91 -23.37 50.76
CA GLN A 6 39.31 -23.66 49.46
C GLN A 6 39.56 -25.14 49.19
N VAL A 7 38.55 -25.97 49.47
CA VAL A 7 38.54 -27.36 49.03
C VAL A 7 38.58 -27.32 47.50
N PRO A 8 39.59 -27.90 46.84
CA PRO A 8 39.60 -27.95 45.39
C PRO A 8 38.38 -28.75 44.94
N LEU A 9 37.63 -28.20 43.99
CA LEU A 9 36.50 -28.87 43.34
C LEU A 9 36.93 -30.28 42.93
N SER A 10 36.10 -31.27 43.21
CA SER A 10 36.41 -32.63 42.80
C SER A 10 36.47 -32.72 41.27
N TYR A 11 37.12 -33.75 40.74
CA TYR A 11 37.13 -34.00 39.30
C TYR A 11 35.70 -34.10 38.73
N GLU A 12 34.77 -34.69 39.51
CA GLU A 12 33.35 -34.79 39.14
C GLU A 12 32.67 -33.42 39.08
N ASP A 13 32.94 -32.52 40.03
CA ASP A 13 32.42 -31.15 40.03
C ASP A 13 32.93 -30.36 38.81
N LEU A 14 34.21 -30.52 38.46
CA LEU A 14 34.80 -29.88 37.29
C LEU A 14 34.19 -30.40 35.98
N VAL A 15 33.91 -31.70 35.89
CA VAL A 15 33.23 -32.30 34.74
C VAL A 15 31.79 -31.80 34.64
N ALA A 16 31.06 -31.71 35.76
CA ALA A 16 29.71 -31.17 35.78
C ALA A 16 29.67 -29.70 35.32
N MET A 17 30.60 -28.86 35.82
CA MET A 17 30.74 -27.47 35.38
C MET A 17 31.10 -27.35 33.89
N LEU A 18 31.94 -28.24 33.35
CA LEU A 18 32.29 -28.26 31.93
C LEU A 18 31.08 -28.59 31.06
N VAL A 19 30.26 -29.55 31.47
CA VAL A 19 29.03 -29.90 30.76
C VAL A 19 28.05 -28.72 30.76
N GLU A 20 27.81 -28.12 31.92
CA GLU A 20 26.92 -26.95 32.03
C GLU A 20 27.42 -25.77 31.18
N LEU A 21 28.72 -25.49 31.25
CA LEU A 21 29.33 -24.43 30.45
C LEU A 21 29.21 -24.72 28.96
N ARG A 22 29.40 -25.97 28.54
CA ARG A 22 29.28 -26.38 27.14
C ARG A 22 27.85 -26.18 26.63
N GLU A 23 26.85 -26.63 27.38
CA GLU A 23 25.45 -26.43 27.03
C GLU A 23 25.08 -24.94 26.93
N ARG A 24 25.65 -24.11 27.81
CA ARG A 24 25.42 -22.66 27.78
C ARG A 24 26.09 -22.00 26.57
N VAL A 25 27.30 -22.42 26.22
CA VAL A 25 28.00 -21.96 25.01
C VAL A 25 27.20 -22.34 23.77
N ASP A 26 26.80 -23.61 23.63
CA ASP A 26 26.07 -24.08 22.46
C ASP A 26 24.74 -23.30 22.29
N ARG A 27 24.03 -23.00 23.39
CA ARG A 27 22.81 -22.18 23.38
C ARG A 27 23.08 -20.75 22.93
N LEU A 28 24.11 -20.12 23.49
CA LEU A 28 24.48 -18.75 23.14
C LEU A 28 24.95 -18.64 21.70
N GLU A 29 25.69 -19.63 21.19
CA GLU A 29 26.11 -19.69 19.78
C GLU A 29 24.91 -19.80 18.84
N ALA A 30 23.93 -20.65 19.17
CA ALA A 30 22.70 -20.77 18.42
C ALA A 30 21.88 -19.47 18.40
N GLU A 31 21.72 -18.81 19.55
CA GLU A 31 21.06 -17.51 19.64
C GLU A 31 21.80 -16.43 18.85
N ASN A 32 23.14 -16.39 18.96
CA ASN A 32 23.97 -15.43 18.24
C ASN A 32 23.86 -15.61 16.72
N ALA A 33 23.85 -16.85 16.25
CA ALA A 33 23.67 -17.19 14.84
C ALA A 33 22.28 -16.72 14.34
N GLU A 34 21.22 -16.98 15.10
CA GLU A 34 19.87 -16.54 14.74
C GLU A 34 19.74 -15.00 14.75
N LEU A 35 20.31 -14.32 15.74
CA LEU A 35 20.32 -12.86 15.79
C LEU A 35 21.09 -12.25 14.61
N LYS A 36 22.26 -12.78 14.29
CA LYS A 36 23.04 -12.36 13.11
C LYS A 36 22.27 -12.59 11.82
N ARG A 37 21.59 -13.73 11.69
CA ARG A 37 20.73 -14.02 10.53
C ARG A 37 19.61 -12.99 10.41
N ARG A 38 18.93 -12.65 11.50
CA ARG A 38 17.86 -11.63 11.52
C ARG A 38 18.37 -10.24 11.17
N LEU A 39 19.53 -9.83 11.70
CA LEU A 39 20.14 -8.53 11.40
C LEU A 39 20.62 -8.42 9.95
N GLY A 40 21.02 -9.52 9.33
CA GLY A 40 21.41 -9.57 7.92
C GLY A 40 20.23 -9.55 6.93
N MET A 41 18.99 -9.70 7.41
CA MET A 41 17.80 -9.70 6.55
C MET A 41 17.35 -8.28 6.20
N ASN A 42 17.21 -8.01 4.91
CA ASN A 42 16.65 -6.77 4.36
C ASN A 42 15.72 -7.09 3.18
N SER A 43 15.07 -6.08 2.62
CA SER A 43 14.15 -6.25 1.48
C SER A 43 14.77 -6.87 0.23
N SER A 44 16.10 -6.88 0.09
CA SER A 44 16.79 -7.49 -1.05
C SER A 44 16.97 -9.01 -0.93
N ASN A 45 16.95 -9.56 0.29
CA ASN A 45 17.28 -10.96 0.55
C ASN A 45 16.23 -11.73 1.38
N SER A 46 15.09 -11.12 1.73
CA SER A 46 14.11 -11.73 2.64
C SER A 46 12.64 -11.67 2.18
N SER A 47 12.38 -11.29 0.91
CA SER A 47 11.02 -11.09 0.36
C SER A 47 10.15 -10.09 1.13
N LYS A 48 10.69 -9.41 2.15
CA LYS A 48 10.03 -8.34 2.89
C LYS A 48 9.93 -7.09 2.00
N PRO A 49 8.82 -6.33 2.13
CA PRO A 49 8.68 -5.11 1.36
C PRO A 49 9.78 -4.09 1.74
N PRO A 50 10.27 -3.27 0.79
CA PRO A 50 11.30 -2.26 1.04
C PRO A 50 10.96 -1.20 2.10
N SER A 51 9.68 -1.06 2.45
CA SER A 51 9.21 -0.20 3.53
C SER A 51 9.57 -0.72 4.93
N SER A 52 9.87 -2.02 5.07
CA SER A 52 10.22 -2.65 6.34
C SER A 52 11.69 -2.46 6.77
N ASP A 53 12.56 -1.93 5.89
CA ASP A 53 13.99 -1.73 6.17
C ASP A 53 14.27 -0.53 7.12
N GLY A 54 13.27 0.30 7.42
CA GLY A 54 13.41 1.44 8.34
C GLY A 54 14.21 2.64 7.79
N PRO A 55 14.39 3.70 8.62
CA PRO A 55 14.97 4.98 8.19
C PRO A 55 16.49 4.95 7.91
N GLY A 56 17.19 3.88 8.30
CA GLY A 56 18.63 3.70 8.02
C GLY A 56 18.94 3.13 6.63
N ARG A 57 17.92 2.87 5.82
CA ARG A 57 18.11 2.30 4.48
C ARG A 57 18.82 3.29 3.55
N PRO A 58 19.80 2.85 2.74
CA PRO A 58 20.38 3.71 1.71
C PRO A 58 19.30 4.22 0.75
N ALA A 59 19.33 5.52 0.47
CA ALA A 59 18.41 6.13 -0.48
C ALA A 59 18.49 5.40 -1.83
N ARG A 60 17.33 5.02 -2.37
CA ARG A 60 17.27 4.38 -3.68
C ARG A 60 17.77 5.40 -4.70
N GLN A 61 18.91 5.10 -5.32
CA GLN A 61 19.42 5.91 -6.42
C GLN A 61 18.38 5.90 -7.54
N PRO A 62 17.88 7.07 -7.99
CA PRO A 62 16.97 7.11 -9.12
C PRO A 62 17.73 6.55 -10.34
N GLY A 63 17.14 5.57 -11.01
CA GLY A 63 17.67 5.07 -12.27
C GLY A 63 17.76 6.20 -13.30
N LYS A 64 18.58 6.03 -14.34
CA LYS A 64 18.61 6.96 -15.48
C LYS A 64 17.20 7.05 -16.05
N GLY A 65 16.52 8.16 -15.79
CA GLY A 65 15.19 8.41 -16.31
C GLY A 65 15.24 8.38 -17.84
N SER A 66 14.15 7.97 -18.48
CA SER A 66 14.07 7.86 -19.94
C SER A 66 14.18 9.20 -20.68
N GLY A 67 14.51 10.31 -19.99
CA GLY A 67 14.49 11.67 -20.52
C GLY A 67 13.09 12.20 -20.87
N ARG A 68 12.07 11.32 -20.88
CA ARG A 68 10.69 11.70 -21.19
C ARG A 68 10.05 12.39 -19.99
N ARG A 69 9.43 13.54 -20.24
CA ARG A 69 8.50 14.16 -19.29
C ARG A 69 7.38 13.17 -18.97
N ARG A 70 7.01 13.08 -17.69
CA ARG A 70 5.83 12.32 -17.25
C ARG A 70 4.59 12.90 -17.94
N GLY A 71 3.85 12.07 -18.67
CA GLY A 71 2.64 12.49 -19.40
C GLY A 71 2.50 11.86 -20.79
N LYS A 72 1.39 12.24 -21.45
CA LYS A 72 1.09 11.87 -22.84
C LYS A 72 2.25 12.27 -23.76
N GLN A 73 2.50 11.50 -24.81
CA GLN A 73 3.44 11.89 -25.86
C GLN A 73 2.99 13.23 -26.47
N PRO A 74 3.91 14.21 -26.63
CA PRO A 74 3.63 15.42 -27.38
C PRO A 74 3.16 15.08 -28.81
N GLY A 75 2.12 15.76 -29.30
CA GLY A 75 1.68 15.66 -30.71
C GLY A 75 0.48 14.73 -30.98
N ALA A 76 0.06 13.90 -30.03
CA ALA A 76 -1.19 13.15 -30.20
C ALA A 76 -2.40 14.03 -29.79
N PRO A 77 -3.38 14.28 -30.67
CA PRO A 77 -4.58 15.03 -30.31
C PRO A 77 -5.32 14.33 -29.16
N GLY A 78 -5.78 15.11 -28.18
CA GLY A 78 -6.69 14.61 -27.15
C GLY A 78 -8.06 14.35 -27.78
N TRP A 79 -8.69 13.25 -27.39
CA TRP A 79 -10.10 13.00 -27.69
C TRP A 79 -10.84 13.14 -26.37
N THR A 80 -11.38 14.32 -26.11
CA THR A 80 -12.27 14.55 -24.97
C THR A 80 -13.69 14.23 -25.43
N LEU A 81 -14.47 13.56 -24.58
CA LEU A 81 -15.90 13.38 -24.85
C LEU A 81 -16.59 14.74 -24.79
N GLU A 82 -17.02 15.24 -25.93
CA GLU A 82 -17.82 16.46 -26.05
C GLU A 82 -19.30 16.16 -25.77
N LEU A 83 -20.04 17.18 -25.33
CA LEU A 83 -21.49 17.07 -25.19
C LEU A 83 -22.11 16.90 -26.58
N VAL A 84 -22.87 15.83 -26.78
CA VAL A 84 -23.64 15.58 -28.00
C VAL A 84 -24.78 16.59 -28.08
N ALA A 85 -25.01 17.20 -29.25
CA ALA A 85 -26.03 18.23 -29.42
C ALA A 85 -27.46 17.68 -29.26
N ASP A 86 -27.68 16.46 -29.75
CA ASP A 86 -28.97 15.77 -29.78
C ASP A 86 -28.85 14.41 -29.04
N PRO A 87 -29.12 14.35 -27.73
CA PRO A 87 -29.06 13.11 -26.97
C PRO A 87 -30.32 12.25 -27.18
N ASP A 88 -30.17 10.93 -27.09
CA ASP A 88 -31.29 9.99 -27.26
C ASP A 88 -32.42 10.18 -26.22
N GLU A 89 -32.07 10.62 -25.00
CA GLU A 89 -33.02 10.92 -23.93
C GLU A 89 -32.62 12.20 -23.17
N VAL A 90 -33.62 13.01 -22.82
CA VAL A 90 -33.45 14.21 -21.98
C VAL A 90 -34.31 14.10 -20.73
N ILE A 91 -33.66 14.01 -19.57
CA ILE A 91 -34.32 14.00 -18.26
C ILE A 91 -34.12 15.36 -17.59
N GLU A 92 -35.22 16.08 -17.32
CA GLU A 92 -35.16 17.35 -16.60
C GLU A 92 -35.21 17.13 -15.08
N HIS A 93 -34.20 17.63 -14.37
CA HIS A 93 -34.14 17.59 -12.92
C HIS A 93 -34.44 18.97 -12.32
N ARG A 94 -35.73 19.26 -12.08
CA ARG A 94 -36.16 20.50 -11.40
C ARG A 94 -36.41 20.24 -9.91
N PRO A 95 -35.73 20.97 -9.00
CA PRO A 95 -36.01 20.87 -7.58
C PRO A 95 -37.43 21.38 -7.30
N GLN A 96 -38.22 20.59 -6.58
CA GLN A 96 -39.60 20.96 -6.22
C GLN A 96 -39.66 21.85 -4.97
N ARG A 97 -38.57 21.86 -4.18
CA ARG A 97 -38.48 22.57 -2.90
C ARG A 97 -37.14 23.27 -2.76
N CYS A 98 -37.12 24.32 -1.94
CA CYS A 98 -35.91 25.03 -1.58
C CYS A 98 -34.93 24.09 -0.86
N GLY A 99 -33.70 23.98 -1.38
CA GLY A 99 -32.64 23.14 -0.79
C GLY A 99 -32.01 23.73 0.47
N HIS A 100 -32.39 24.93 0.90
CA HIS A 100 -31.91 25.51 2.15
C HIS A 100 -32.46 24.72 3.35
N PRO A 101 -31.62 24.20 4.27
CA PRO A 101 -32.04 23.30 5.35
C PRO A 101 -33.14 23.85 6.27
N GLY A 102 -33.26 25.16 6.40
CA GLY A 102 -34.28 25.82 7.24
C GLY A 102 -35.52 26.35 6.50
N CYS A 103 -35.64 26.13 5.18
CA CYS A 103 -36.75 26.68 4.38
C CYS A 103 -37.69 25.60 3.85
N GLY A 104 -37.21 24.73 2.95
CA GLY A 104 -38.02 23.63 2.37
C GLY A 104 -39.30 24.03 1.63
N ALA A 105 -39.54 25.33 1.42
CA ALA A 105 -40.73 25.86 0.78
C ALA A 105 -40.88 25.32 -0.65
N PRO A 106 -42.11 25.11 -1.15
CA PRO A 106 -42.33 24.69 -2.53
C PRO A 106 -41.84 25.78 -3.49
N LEU A 107 -41.12 25.37 -4.53
CA LEU A 107 -40.63 26.28 -5.56
C LEU A 107 -41.66 26.50 -6.68
N GLY A 108 -42.57 25.53 -6.90
CA GLY A 108 -43.61 25.58 -7.93
C GLY A 108 -43.06 25.98 -9.30
N ASP A 109 -43.84 26.79 -10.02
CA ASP A 109 -43.49 27.32 -11.35
C ASP A 109 -42.70 28.64 -11.27
N GLY A 110 -41.99 28.87 -10.15
CA GLY A 110 -41.12 30.02 -9.98
C GLY A 110 -40.12 30.19 -11.12
N ARG A 111 -39.68 31.43 -11.35
CA ARG A 111 -38.74 31.78 -12.42
C ARG A 111 -37.45 30.97 -12.31
N GLU A 112 -37.03 30.35 -13.41
CA GLU A 112 -35.72 29.69 -13.50
C GLU A 112 -34.59 30.74 -13.47
N TYR A 113 -33.69 30.62 -12.50
CA TYR A 113 -32.52 31.50 -12.39
C TYR A 113 -31.32 30.98 -13.20
N GLY A 114 -31.19 29.66 -13.36
CA GLY A 114 -30.12 29.06 -14.12
C GLY A 114 -30.33 27.57 -14.35
N ARG A 115 -29.66 27.06 -15.38
CA ARG A 115 -29.70 25.66 -15.80
C ARG A 115 -28.29 25.12 -15.95
N GLN A 116 -28.09 23.88 -15.55
CA GLN A 116 -26.87 23.12 -15.83
C GLN A 116 -27.23 21.87 -16.62
N ARG A 117 -26.34 21.45 -17.51
CA ARG A 117 -26.50 20.22 -18.30
C ARG A 117 -25.29 19.34 -18.13
N ARG A 118 -25.54 18.03 -18.02
CA ARG A 118 -24.54 16.94 -18.05
C ARG A 118 -25.10 15.81 -18.91
N GLN A 119 -24.22 15.03 -19.52
CA GLN A 119 -24.61 13.82 -20.25
C GLN A 119 -23.92 12.62 -19.64
N VAL A 120 -24.66 11.52 -19.56
CA VAL A 120 -24.15 10.21 -19.19
C VAL A 120 -24.19 9.39 -20.48
N ILE A 121 -23.03 8.87 -20.89
CA ILE A 121 -22.90 8.01 -22.07
C ILE A 121 -22.67 6.59 -21.55
N GLU A 122 -23.72 5.78 -21.53
CA GLU A 122 -23.63 4.36 -21.22
C GLU A 122 -23.62 3.54 -22.51
N LEU A 123 -22.75 2.53 -22.56
CA LEU A 123 -22.75 1.58 -23.65
C LEU A 123 -23.84 0.53 -23.39
N PRO A 124 -24.65 0.16 -24.39
CA PRO A 124 -25.62 -0.91 -24.23
C PRO A 124 -24.90 -2.23 -23.93
N GLU A 125 -25.60 -3.15 -23.27
CA GLU A 125 -25.09 -4.49 -23.02
C GLU A 125 -24.73 -5.18 -24.34
N ARG A 126 -23.47 -5.59 -24.50
CA ARG A 126 -23.00 -6.29 -25.69
C ARG A 126 -23.44 -7.75 -25.66
N ARG A 127 -24.18 -8.19 -26.68
CA ARG A 127 -24.55 -9.60 -26.86
C ARG A 127 -23.46 -10.34 -27.66
N SER A 128 -23.30 -11.64 -27.41
CA SER A 128 -22.42 -12.49 -28.20
C SER A 128 -22.97 -12.67 -29.61
N VAL A 129 -22.08 -12.61 -30.60
CA VAL A 129 -22.38 -12.99 -31.98
C VAL A 129 -21.70 -14.32 -32.24
N VAL A 130 -22.47 -15.34 -32.59
CA VAL A 130 -21.96 -16.68 -32.92
C VAL A 130 -22.05 -16.86 -34.43
N VAL A 131 -20.93 -17.23 -35.05
CA VAL A 131 -20.82 -17.56 -36.48
C VAL A 131 -20.19 -18.94 -36.57
N GLU A 132 -20.84 -19.85 -37.30
CA GLU A 132 -20.35 -21.20 -37.60
C GLU A 132 -19.73 -21.22 -39.01
N HIS A 133 -18.72 -22.06 -39.24
CA HIS A 133 -17.97 -22.17 -40.49
C HIS A 133 -18.12 -23.55 -41.12
#